data_AF-A0A1B3LM21-F1
#
_entry.id   AF-A0A1B3LM21-F1
#
_cell.length_a   1.000
_cell.length_b   1.000
_cell.length_c   1.000
_cell.angle_alpha   90.00
_cell.angle_beta   90.00
_cell.angle_gamma   90.00
#
_symmetry.space_group_name_H-M   'P 1'
#
loop_
_entity.id
_entity.type
_entity.pdbx_description
1 polymer ?
#
loop_
_entity_poly.entity_id
_entity_poly.type
_entity_poly.pdbx_seq_one_letter_code
_entity_poly.pdbx_strand_id
1 'polypeptide(L)'
;MTTKPDFQKPMEAVQTLMAIQAQTIAKSIELQKKSGEELMAFFQSEAQKAASLKTPEELIRFNVEANTALFKLLQAQGQTFTAFATEAGQAAMASFKGLGK
;
A
#
# COMPACT_ATOMS: atom_id res chain seq x y z
N MET A 1 -14.16 12.94 49.22
CA MET A 1 -13.09 13.30 48.27
C MET A 1 -13.57 12.95 46.88
N THR A 2 -13.86 13.95 46.06
CA THR A 2 -14.31 13.77 44.67
C THR A 2 -13.06 13.69 43.80
N THR A 3 -12.62 12.47 43.47
CA THR A 3 -11.57 12.26 42.47
C THR A 3 -12.11 12.76 41.13
N LYS A 4 -11.54 13.87 40.61
CA LYS A 4 -11.81 14.31 39.24
C LYS A 4 -11.43 13.17 38.28
N PRO A 5 -12.24 12.85 37.26
CA PRO A 5 -11.83 11.90 36.25
C PRO A 5 -10.56 12.41 35.57
N ASP A 6 -9.53 11.58 35.49
CA ASP A 6 -8.29 11.90 34.81
C ASP A 6 -8.48 11.75 33.29
N PHE A 7 -8.79 12.88 32.65
CA PHE A 7 -9.04 12.96 31.21
C PHE A 7 -7.75 13.09 30.37
N GLN A 8 -6.56 13.16 30.97
CA GLN A 8 -5.32 13.28 30.20
C GLN A 8 -5.02 12.01 29.41
N LYS A 9 -5.19 10.83 30.02
CA LYS A 9 -4.90 9.54 29.35
C LYS A 9 -5.80 9.25 28.14
N PRO A 10 -7.14 9.48 28.20
CA PRO A 10 -8.00 9.35 27.01
C PRO A 10 -7.62 10.31 25.88
N MET A 11 -7.23 11.56 26.20
CA MET A 11 -6.86 12.55 25.18
C MET A 11 -5.53 12.21 24.50
N GLU A 12 -4.52 11.76 25.27
CA GLU A 12 -3.25 11.28 24.73
C GLU A 12 -3.42 10.04 23.85
N ALA A 13 -4.32 9.12 24.25
CA ALA A 13 -4.66 7.96 23.45
C ALA A 13 -5.29 8.36 22.09
N VAL A 14 -6.24 9.30 22.10
CA VAL A 14 -6.86 9.81 20.87
C VAL A 14 -5.84 10.50 19.97
N GLN A 15 -4.97 11.36 20.52
CA GLN A 15 -3.91 12.02 19.75
C GLN A 15 -2.95 11.01 19.11
N THR A 16 -2.56 9.98 19.86
CA THR A 16 -1.70 8.90 19.35
C THR A 16 -2.37 8.15 18.21
N LEU A 17 -3.67 7.84 18.32
CA LEU A 17 -4.41 7.17 17.25
C LEU A 17 -4.55 8.04 16.01
N MET A 18 -4.84 9.33 16.16
CA MET A 18 -4.92 10.26 15.04
C MET A 18 -3.57 10.38 14.33
N ALA A 19 -2.46 10.41 15.07
CA ALA A 19 -1.12 10.42 14.49
C ALA A 19 -0.84 9.15 13.69
N ILE A 20 -1.18 7.97 14.22
CA ILE A 20 -1.03 6.68 13.51
C ILE A 20 -1.90 6.67 12.25
N GLN A 21 -3.17 7.06 12.34
CA GLN A 21 -4.07 7.12 11.19
C GLN A 21 -3.56 8.07 10.11
N ALA A 22 -3.08 9.27 10.48
CA ALA A 22 -2.52 10.22 9.53
C ALA A 22 -1.29 9.67 8.82
N GLN A 23 -0.37 9.04 9.56
CA GLN A 23 0.81 8.38 8.99
C GLN A 23 0.42 7.22 8.07
N THR A 24 -0.57 6.43 8.46
CA THR A 24 -1.08 5.32 7.64
C THR A 24 -1.71 5.83 6.34
N ILE A 25 -2.50 6.90 6.39
CA ILE A 25 -3.08 7.52 5.19
C ILE A 25 -1.99 8.06 4.28
N ALA A 26 -1.01 8.80 4.82
CA ALA A 26 0.09 9.35 4.05
C ALA A 26 0.89 8.25 3.32
N LYS A 27 1.29 7.19 4.03
CA LYS A 27 1.99 6.05 3.44
C LYS A 27 1.14 5.30 2.42
N SER A 28 -0.17 5.17 2.65
CA SER A 28 -1.09 4.56 1.66
C SER A 28 -1.10 5.34 0.35
N ILE A 29 -1.14 6.67 0.42
CA ILE A 29 -1.09 7.56 -0.76
C ILE A 29 0.24 7.40 -1.49
N GLU A 30 1.36 7.36 -0.77
CA GLU A 30 2.69 7.12 -1.36
C GLU A 30 2.78 5.76 -2.08
N LEU A 31 2.25 4.71 -1.45
CA LEU A 31 2.19 3.38 -2.06
C LEU A 31 1.32 3.39 -3.31
N GLN A 32 0.14 4.01 -3.28
CA GLN A 32 -0.73 4.15 -4.45
C GLN A 32 -0.04 4.90 -5.59
N LYS A 33 0.66 5.99 -5.27
CA LYS A 33 1.43 6.75 -6.25
C LYS A 33 2.51 5.88 -6.89
N LYS A 34 3.30 5.18 -6.08
CA LYS A 34 4.36 4.28 -6.56
C LYS A 34 3.79 3.16 -7.43
N SER A 35 2.70 2.51 -7.01
CA SER A 35 2.01 1.48 -7.80
C SER A 35 1.54 2.03 -9.15
N GLY A 36 1.01 3.25 -9.18
CA GLY A 36 0.63 3.92 -10.42
C GLY A 36 1.82 4.23 -11.33
N GLU A 37 2.94 4.70 -10.78
CA GLU A 37 4.18 4.95 -11.53
C GLU A 37 4.75 3.65 -12.13
N GLU A 38 4.76 2.55 -11.38
CA GLU A 38 5.19 1.23 -11.85
C GLU A 38 4.29 0.71 -12.98
N LEU A 39 2.96 0.86 -12.85
CA LEU A 39 2.01 0.48 -13.90
C LEU A 39 2.21 1.32 -15.16
N MET A 40 2.40 2.62 -15.02
CA MET A 40 2.69 3.50 -16.15
C MET A 40 3.98 3.09 -16.86
N ALA A 41 5.05 2.85 -16.11
CA ALA A 41 6.33 2.40 -16.65
C ALA A 41 6.20 1.04 -17.36
N PHE A 42 5.45 0.11 -16.79
CA PHE A 42 5.13 -1.18 -17.40
C PHE A 42 4.44 -0.97 -18.76
N PHE A 43 3.36 -0.20 -18.83
CA PHE A 43 2.63 0.01 -20.08
C PHE A 43 3.45 0.76 -21.14
N GLN A 44 4.29 1.72 -20.73
CA GLN A 44 5.20 2.38 -21.67
C GLN A 44 6.21 1.41 -22.30
N SER A 45 6.80 0.52 -21.49
CA SER A 45 7.69 -0.54 -21.97
C SER A 45 6.97 -1.49 -22.93
N GLU A 46 5.78 -1.96 -22.55
CA GLU A 46 5.04 -2.91 -23.38
C GLU A 46 4.54 -2.28 -24.69
N ALA A 47 4.16 -0.99 -24.69
CA ALA A 47 3.79 -0.27 -25.91
C ALA A 47 4.95 -0.17 -26.91
N GLN A 48 6.18 0.07 -26.42
CA GLN A 48 7.38 0.09 -27.27
C GLN A 48 7.67 -1.28 -27.88
N LYS A 49 7.54 -2.36 -27.10
CA LYS A 49 7.70 -3.73 -27.59
C LYS A 49 6.63 -4.10 -28.61
N ALA A 50 5.38 -3.73 -28.34
CA ALA A 50 4.25 -3.99 -29.23
C ALA A 50 4.45 -3.37 -30.62
N ALA A 51 5.04 -2.17 -30.70
CA ALA A 51 5.33 -1.49 -31.96
C ALA A 51 6.35 -2.22 -32.85
N SER A 52 7.13 -3.16 -32.29
CA SER A 52 8.15 -3.91 -33.01
C SER A 52 7.68 -5.27 -33.56
N LEU A 53 6.46 -5.70 -33.20
CA LEU A 53 5.91 -7.00 -33.57
C LEU A 53 5.51 -7.03 -35.05
N LYS A 54 5.83 -8.13 -35.74
CA LYS A 54 5.62 -8.27 -37.19
C LYS A 54 4.73 -9.43 -37.58
N THR A 55 4.58 -10.43 -36.72
CA THR A 55 3.78 -11.63 -37.02
C THR A 55 2.68 -11.91 -36.00
N PRO A 56 1.62 -12.66 -36.38
CA PRO A 56 0.60 -13.11 -35.46
C PRO A 56 1.16 -13.95 -34.29
N GLU A 57 2.15 -14.80 -34.54
CA GLU A 57 2.77 -15.64 -33.51
C GLU A 57 3.53 -14.80 -32.47
N GLU A 58 4.26 -13.78 -32.93
CA GLU A 58 4.92 -12.81 -32.06
C GLU A 58 3.91 -12.04 -31.20
N LEU A 59 2.78 -11.66 -31.79
CA LEU A 59 1.69 -10.97 -31.07
C LEU A 59 1.05 -11.85 -30.00
N ILE A 60 0.79 -13.13 -30.30
CA ILE A 60 0.25 -14.07 -29.31
C ILE A 60 1.24 -14.26 -28.15
N ARG A 61 2.53 -14.50 -28.46
CA ARG A 61 3.56 -14.67 -27.42
C ARG A 61 3.70 -13.43 -26.55
N PHE A 62 3.79 -12.26 -27.18
CA PHE A 62 3.84 -10.98 -26.48
C PHE A 62 2.65 -10.81 -25.53
N ASN A 63 1.42 -11.08 -25.97
CA ASN A 63 0.23 -10.95 -25.13
C ASN A 63 0.29 -11.86 -23.89
N VAL A 64 0.72 -13.10 -24.05
CA VAL A 64 0.84 -14.05 -22.93
C VAL A 64 1.90 -13.57 -21.93
N GLU A 65 3.06 -13.16 -22.42
CA GLU A 65 4.17 -12.69 -21.58
C GLU A 65 3.82 -11.38 -20.87
N ALA A 66 3.27 -10.40 -21.60
CA ALA A 66 2.87 -9.10 -21.06
C ALA A 66 1.78 -9.26 -19.98
N ASN A 67 0.72 -10.05 -20.23
CA ASN A 67 -0.32 -10.27 -19.23
C ASN A 67 0.21 -11.03 -18.00
N THR A 68 1.12 -12.00 -18.20
CA THR A 68 1.77 -12.70 -17.08
C THR A 68 2.58 -11.72 -16.22
N ALA A 69 3.34 -10.83 -16.85
CA ALA A 69 4.12 -9.81 -16.15
C ALA A 69 3.22 -8.80 -15.43
N LEU A 70 2.13 -8.35 -16.06
CA LEU A 70 1.14 -7.45 -15.48
C LEU A 70 0.52 -8.08 -14.23
N PHE A 71 0.08 -9.34 -14.28
CA PHE A 71 -0.54 -9.99 -13.13
C PHE A 71 0.45 -10.20 -11.98
N LYS A 72 1.72 -10.50 -12.27
CA LYS A 72 2.77 -10.55 -11.24
C LYS A 72 3.00 -9.18 -10.59
N LEU A 73 3.03 -8.11 -11.38
CA LEU A 73 3.15 -6.75 -10.86
C LEU A 73 1.98 -6.41 -9.93
N LEU A 74 0.74 -6.64 -10.38
CA LEU A 74 -0.46 -6.40 -9.58
C LEU A 74 -0.49 -7.24 -8.30
N GLN A 75 -0.06 -8.50 -8.36
CA GLN A 75 0.06 -9.37 -7.19
C GLN A 75 1.06 -8.80 -6.18
N ALA A 76 2.24 -8.38 -6.63
CA ALA A 76 3.26 -7.80 -5.77
C ALA A 76 2.78 -6.49 -5.10
N GLN A 77 2.06 -5.64 -5.85
CA GLN A 77 1.42 -4.44 -5.29
C GLN A 77 0.40 -4.82 -4.20
N GLY A 78 -0.49 -5.77 -4.47
CA GLY A 78 -1.48 -6.24 -3.48
C GLY A 78 -0.84 -6.84 -2.21
N GLN A 79 0.25 -7.59 -2.36
CA GLN A 79 1.03 -8.10 -1.22
C GLN A 79 1.65 -6.96 -0.40
N THR A 80 2.18 -5.94 -1.07
CA THR A 80 2.75 -4.76 -0.41
C THR A 80 1.69 -4.01 0.40
N PHE A 81 0.50 -3.78 -0.16
CA PHE A 81 -0.62 -3.17 0.58
C PHE A 81 -1.07 -4.02 1.76
N THR A 82 -1.11 -5.35 1.60
CA THR A 82 -1.49 -6.27 2.69
C THR A 82 -0.48 -6.24 3.83
N ALA A 83 0.81 -6.26 3.51
CA ALA A 83 1.88 -6.14 4.49
C ALA A 83 1.80 -4.80 5.24
N PHE A 84 1.63 -3.70 4.51
CA PHE A 84 1.46 -2.37 5.08
C PHE A 84 0.26 -2.27 6.02
N ALA A 85 -0.91 -2.79 5.62
CA ALA A 85 -2.10 -2.81 6.47
C ALA A 85 -1.87 -3.61 7.76
N THR A 86 -1.15 -4.73 7.66
CA THR A 86 -0.78 -5.56 8.82
C THR A 86 0.15 -4.80 9.78
N GLU A 87 1.19 -4.16 9.26
CA GLU A 87 2.12 -3.34 10.04
C GLU A 87 1.42 -2.17 10.74
N ALA A 88 0.55 -1.46 10.04
CA ALA A 88 -0.24 -0.36 10.60
C ALA A 88 -1.13 -0.84 11.75
N GLY A 89 -1.80 -1.99 11.60
CA GLY A 89 -2.61 -2.61 12.65
C GLY A 89 -1.78 -3.02 13.87
N GLN A 90 -0.59 -3.60 13.65
CA GLN A 90 0.33 -3.95 14.73
C GLN A 90 0.84 -2.71 15.49
N ALA A 91 1.18 -1.63 14.78
CA ALA A 91 1.60 -0.37 15.38
C ALA A 91 0.50 0.27 16.24
N ALA A 92 -0.75 0.24 15.77
CA ALA A 92 -1.90 0.69 16.54
C ALA A 92 -2.07 -0.13 17.83
N MET A 93 -2.05 -1.47 17.73
CA MET A 93 -2.16 -2.35 18.90
C MET A 93 -1.02 -2.17 19.91
N ALA A 94 0.21 -2.00 19.44
CA ALA A 94 1.37 -1.76 20.30
C ALA A 94 1.21 -0.44 21.09
N SER A 95 0.72 0.60 20.43
CA SER A 95 0.48 1.91 21.05
C SER A 95 -0.59 1.84 22.15
N PHE A 96 -1.69 1.11 21.91
CA PHE A 96 -2.72 0.87 22.94
C PHE A 96 -2.19 0.08 24.16
N LYS A 97 -1.36 -0.95 23.93
CA LYS A 97 -0.74 -1.70 25.03
C LYS A 97 0.21 -0.84 25.88
N GLY A 98 0.84 0.16 25.28
CA GLY A 98 1.70 1.13 25.97
C GLY A 98 0.91 2.11 26.84
N LEU A 99 -0.28 2.52 26.40
CA LEU A 99 -1.16 3.47 27.10
C LEU A 99 -1.96 2.83 28.26
N GLY A 100 -2.11 1.50 28.26
CA GLY A 100 -2.79 0.75 29.32
C GLY A 100 -1.92 0.40 30.54
N LYS A 101 -0.64 0.79 30.54
CA LYS A 101 0.28 0.69 31.68
C LYS A 101 0.39 2.04 32.38
#